data_AF-A0A929AWF9-F1
#
_entry.id   AF-A0A929AWF9-F1
#
_cell.length_a   1.000
_cell.length_b   1.000
_cell.length_c   1.000
_cell.angle_alpha   90.00
_cell.angle_beta   90.00
_cell.angle_gamma   90.00
#
_symmetry.space_group_name_H-M   'P 1'
#
loop_
_entity.id
_entity.type
_entity.pdbx_description
1 polymer ?
#
loop_
_entity_poly.entity_id
_entity_poly.type
_entity_poly.pdbx_seq_one_letter_code
_entity_poly.pdbx_strand_id
1 'polypeptide(L)' 'MKVVFNSSPLIFLSRLDFLDQFLKYDYGFFLPQIVIEEINIKQDEASRYVNNLITNNCLLDRY' A
#
# COMPACT_ATOMS: atom_id res chain seq x y z
N MET A 1 -9.51 12.13 -6.10
CA MET A 1 -8.40 12.67 -5.26
C MET A 1 -7.24 11.70 -5.36
N LYS A 2 -5.98 12.17 -5.39
CA LYS A 2 -4.81 11.29 -5.45
C LYS A 2 -4.19 11.13 -4.06
N VAL A 3 -4.06 9.89 -3.59
CA VAL A 3 -3.47 9.54 -2.30
C VAL A 3 -2.07 9.02 -2.54
N VAL A 4 -1.08 9.65 -1.90
CA VAL A 4 0.32 9.24 -1.94
C VAL A 4 0.67 8.65 -0.58
N PHE A 5 0.99 7.36 -0.55
CA PHE A 5 1.35 6.69 0.70
C PHE A 5 2.86 6.73 0.94
N ASN A 6 3.21 6.84 2.23
CA ASN A 6 4.54 6.49 2.73
C ASN A 6 4.49 5.07 3.32
N SER A 7 5.64 4.42 3.52
CA SER A 7 5.73 3.05 4.02
C SER A 7 5.10 2.90 5.41
N SER A 8 5.43 3.80 6.36
CA SER A 8 4.93 3.70 7.73
C SER A 8 3.40 3.76 7.85
N PRO A 9 2.67 4.74 7.27
CA PRO A 9 1.21 4.73 7.27
C PRO A 9 0.61 3.49 6.61
N LEU A 10 1.20 3.00 5.53
CA LEU A 10 0.68 1.84 4.80
C LEU A 10 0.78 0.55 5.62
N ILE A 11 1.94 0.32 6.25
CA ILE A 11 2.15 -0.80 7.17
C ILE A 11 1.24 -0.65 8.40
N PHE A 12 1.11 0.54 8.96
CA PHE A 12 0.26 0.80 10.11
C PHE A 12 -1.23 0.48 9.81
N LEU A 13 -1.75 0.94 8.67
CA LEU A 13 -3.12 0.67 8.23
C LEU A 13 -3.36 -0.81 7.94
N SER A 14 -2.37 -1.50 7.37
CA SER A 14 -2.45 -2.95 7.14
C SER A 14 -2.57 -3.72 8.46
N ARG A 15 -1.79 -3.36 9.49
CA ARG A 15 -1.84 -4.03 10.81
C ARG A 15 -3.16 -3.85 11.56
N LEU A 16 -3.96 -2.86 11.18
CA LEU A 16 -5.26 -2.60 11.79
C LEU A 16 -6.41 -3.19 10.98
N ASP A 17 -6.16 -3.82 9.83
CA ASP A 17 -7.19 -4.22 8.85
C ASP A 17 -8.03 -3.04 8.33
N PHE A 18 -7.46 -1.83 8.34
CA PHE A 18 -8.10 -0.62 7.80
C PHE A 18 -7.73 -0.35 6.34
N LEU A 19 -6.62 -0.89 5.84
CA LEU A 19 -6.15 -0.61 4.48
C LEU A 19 -7.20 -1.01 3.42
N ASP A 20 -7.87 -2.15 3.59
CA ASP A 20 -8.96 -2.58 2.70
C ASP A 20 -10.14 -1.61 2.65
N GLN A 21 -10.38 -0.85 3.72
CA GLN A 21 -11.44 0.17 3.72
C GLN A 21 -11.04 1.35 2.84
N PHE A 22 -9.75 1.72 2.84
CA PHE A 22 -9.25 2.79 1.99
C PHE A 22 -9.34 2.42 0.51
N LEU A 23 -9.03 1.16 0.17
CA LEU A 23 -9.10 0.64 -1.19
C LEU A 23 -10.52 0.62 -1.80
N LYS A 24 -11.57 0.76 -0.98
CA LYS A 24 -12.97 0.85 -1.46
C LYS A 24 -13.37 2.24 -1.93
N TYR A 25 -12.60 3.28 -1.58
CA TYR A 25 -12.88 4.63 -2.05
C TYR A 25 -12.40 4.83 -3.49
N ASP A 26 -13.10 5.68 -4.23
CA ASP A 26 -12.73 6.08 -5.59
C ASP A 26 -11.59 7.12 -5.56
N TYR A 27 -10.43 6.66 -5.11
CA TYR A 27 -9.19 7.43 -5.06
C TYR A 27 -8.15 6.81 -5.98
N GLY A 28 -7.36 7.68 -6.61
CA GLY A 28 -6.14 7.24 -7.27
C GLY A 28 -5.06 7.01 -6.23
N PHE A 29 -4.40 5.85 -6.27
CA PHE A 29 -3.35 5.49 -5.33
C PHE A 29 -1.99 5.50 -6.03
N PHE A 30 -1.03 6.14 -5.39
CA PHE A 30 0.34 6.18 -5.89
C PHE A 30 1.34 5.83 -4.80
N LEU A 31 2.23 4.92 -5.15
CA LEU A 31 3.38 4.53 -4.35
C LEU A 31 4.65 4.98 -5.07
N PRO A 32 5.43 5.89 -4.47
CA PRO A 32 6.78 6.18 -4.94
C PRO A 32 7.64 4.90 -4.93
N GLN A 33 8.55 4.78 -5.90
CA GLN A 33 9.44 3.62 -6.02
C GLN A 33 10.22 3.34 -4.72
N ILE A 34 10.70 4.39 -4.05
CA ILE A 34 11.41 4.26 -2.77
C ILE A 34 10.53 3.62 -1.68
N VAL A 35 9.22 3.87 -1.68
CA VAL A 35 8.29 3.28 -0.71
C VAL A 35 8.11 1.78 -0.99
N ILE A 36 8.05 1.38 -2.25
CA ILE A 36 7.98 -0.04 -2.65
C ILE A 36 9.25 -0.77 -2.16
N GLU A 37 10.42 -0.18 -2.37
CA GLU A 37 11.70 -0.71 -1.91
C GLU A 37 11.75 -0.84 -0.38
N GLU A 38 11.31 0.19 0.35
CA GLU A 38 11.24 0.15 1.81
C GLU A 38 10.32 -0.95 2.35
N ILE A 39 9.21 -1.26 1.66
CA ILE A 39 8.29 -2.33 2.05
C ILE A 39 8.89 -3.70 1.74
N ASN A 40 9.53 -3.86 0.58
CA ASN A 40 10.17 -5.12 0.17
C ASN A 40 11.29 -5.59 1.11
N ILE A 41 11.98 -4.67 1.78
CA ILE A 41 13.05 -5.00 2.75
C ILE A 41 12.45 -5.56 4.05
N LYS A 42 11.19 -5.28 4.37
CA LYS A 42 10.53 -5.71 5.61
C LYS A 42 9.93 -7.12 5.44
N GLN A 43 10.15 -7.99 6.42
CA GLN A 43 9.74 -9.40 6.37
C GLN A 43 8.51 -9.74 7.22
N ASP A 44 7.87 -8.74 7.85
CA ASP A 44 6.69 -8.93 8.68
C ASP A 44 5.42 -9.16 7.84
N GLU A 45 4.39 -9.72 8.50
CA GLU A 45 3.12 -10.10 7.86
C GLU A 45 2.45 -8.94 7.14
N ALA A 46 2.41 -7.76 7.75
CA ALA A 46 1.81 -6.58 7.14
C ALA A 46 2.55 -6.17 5.86
N SER A 47 3.89 -6.24 5.87
CA SER A 47 4.69 -5.94 4.67
C SER A 47 4.44 -6.96 3.55
N ARG A 48 4.26 -8.25 3.89
CA ARG A 48 3.88 -9.28 2.89
C ARG A 48 2.50 -9.02 2.30
N TYR A 49 1.54 -8.68 3.14
CA TYR A 49 0.18 -8.34 2.70
C TYR A 49 0.19 -7.11 1.78
N VAL A 50 0.92 -6.05 2.15
CA VAL A 50 1.06 -4.87 1.30
C VAL A 50 1.75 -5.20 -0.03
N ASN A 51 2.80 -6.03 -0.02
CA ASN A 51 3.44 -6.48 -1.26
C ASN A 51 2.46 -7.25 -2.17
N ASN A 52 1.59 -8.09 -1.61
CA ASN A 52 0.54 -8.74 -2.40
C ASN A 52 -0.41 -7.72 -3.04
N LEU A 53 -0.79 -6.65 -2.34
CA LEU A 53 -1.62 -5.58 -2.91
C LEU A 53 -0.91 -4.82 -4.03
N ILE A 54 0.40 -4.57 -3.89
CA ILE A 54 1.23 -3.94 -4.93
C ILE A 54 1.27 -4.85 -6.17
N THR A 55 1.59 -6.13 -6.01
CA THR A 55 1.66 -7.10 -7.13
C THR A 55 0.33 -7.26 -7.86
N ASN A 56 -0.80 -7.10 -7.16
CA ASN A 56 -2.15 -7.16 -7.75
C ASN A 56 -2.65 -5.82 -8.31
N ASN A 57 -1.79 -4.79 -8.39
CA ASN A 57 -2.13 -3.43 -8.86
C ASN A 57 -3.34 -2.82 -8.11
N CYS A 58 -3.45 -3.08 -6.80
CA CYS A 58 -4.46 -2.47 -5.94
C CYS A 58 -4.00 -1.11 -5.38
N LEU A 59 -2.69 -0.86 -5.33
CA LEU A 59 -2.08 0.35 -4.78
C LEU A 59 -1.30 1.18 -5.82
N LEU A 60 -1.41 0.79 -7.10
CA LEU A 60 -0.83 1.50 -8.23
C LEU A 60 -1.98 1.93 -9.14
N ASP A 61 -2.09 3.23 -9.40
CA ASP A 61 -3.06 3.80 -10.34
C ASP A 61 -3.14 2.93 -11.61
N ARG A 62 -4.34 2.41 -11.89
CA ARG A 62 -4.67 1.80 -13.19
C ARG A 62 -4.86 2.94 -14.18
N TYR A 63 -3.83 3.25 -14.95
CA TYR A 63 -4.00 3.98 -16.22
C TYR A 63 -4.01 2.98 -17.37
#